data_AF-A0A2V8X0L1-F1
#
_entry.id   AF-A0A2V8X0L1-F1
#
_cell.length_a   1.000
_cell.length_b   1.000
_cell.length_c   1.000
_cell.angle_alpha   90.00
_cell.angle_beta   90.00
_cell.angle_gamma   90.00
#
_symmetry.space_group_name_H-M   'P 1'
#
loop_
_entity.id
_entity.type
_entity.pdbx_description
1 polymer ?
#
loop_
_entity_poly.entity_id
_entity_poly.type
_entity_poly.pdbx_seq_one_letter_code
_entity_poly.pdbx_strand_id
1 'polypeptide(L)'
;MATTFFQDLRYALRMLGKSPGFTAVAVLTLALGMGANSAIFSVINGVLLKPLPYHEPQQLVTVWGRFTGIGLPNERNWFSVPEFHDLQELSRSLSGVAAMTDASFNITAGGIPERVEGAAVSPTLFTMLGINAVAGRVFLAEEAQPGQDQVILLGHGL
;
A
#
# COMPACT_ATOMS: atom_id res chain seq x y z
N MET A 1 50.92 7.84 -16.93
CA MET A 1 49.62 8.25 -16.36
C MET A 1 49.05 7.18 -15.42
N ALA A 2 48.88 5.93 -15.85
CA ALA A 2 48.33 4.87 -14.98
C ALA A 2 49.19 4.53 -13.74
N THR A 3 50.52 4.54 -13.89
CA THR A 3 51.47 4.27 -12.78
C THR A 3 51.39 5.30 -11.67
N THR A 4 51.21 6.57 -12.02
CA THR A 4 51.07 7.67 -11.07
C THR A 4 49.81 7.52 -10.21
N PHE A 5 48.67 7.19 -10.83
CA PHE A 5 47.40 6.97 -10.11
C PHE A 5 47.47 5.84 -9.07
N PHE A 6 48.07 4.70 -9.42
CA PHE A 6 48.25 3.59 -8.47
C PHE A 6 49.19 3.94 -7.32
N GLN A 7 50.22 4.74 -7.59
CA GLN A 7 51.17 5.20 -6.58
C GLN A 7 50.51 6.18 -5.61
N ASP A 8 49.69 7.10 -6.13
CA ASP A 8 48.91 8.06 -5.34
C ASP A 8 47.86 7.35 -4.46
N LEU A 9 47.13 6.36 -5.01
CA LEU A 9 46.16 5.57 -4.25
C LEU A 9 46.81 4.79 -3.11
N ARG A 10 47.97 4.15 -3.37
CA ARG A 10 48.75 3.45 -2.33
C ARG A 10 49.26 4.41 -1.26
N TYR A 11 49.68 5.61 -1.65
CA TYR A 11 50.13 6.63 -0.72
C TYR A 11 48.98 7.13 0.17
N ALA A 12 47.80 7.38 -0.41
CA ALA A 12 46.60 7.79 0.32
C ALA A 12 46.13 6.73 1.33
N LEU A 13 46.09 5.45 0.95
CA LEU A 13 45.77 4.35 1.88
C LEU A 13 46.76 4.27 3.05
N ARG A 14 48.05 4.49 2.78
CA ARG A 14 49.09 4.49 3.82
C ARG A 14 48.97 5.71 4.74
N MET A 15 48.49 6.84 4.23
CA MET A 15 48.17 8.05 5.02
C MET A 15 46.96 7.81 5.94
N LEU A 16 45.89 7.20 5.43
CA LEU A 16 44.70 6.87 6.22
C LEU A 16 45.05 5.92 7.39
N GLY A 17 45.92 4.93 7.16
CA GLY A 17 46.42 4.03 8.20
C GLY A 17 47.30 4.71 9.27
N LYS A 18 47.86 5.91 8.99
CA LYS A 18 48.65 6.68 9.96
C LYS A 18 47.78 7.56 10.87
N SER A 19 46.55 7.86 10.48
CA SER A 19 45.61 8.69 11.24
C SER A 19 44.27 7.96 11.47
N PRO A 20 44.26 6.84 12.22
CA PRO A 20 43.10 5.96 12.32
C PRO A 20 41.87 6.63 12.92
N GLY A 21 42.02 7.52 13.90
CA GLY A 21 40.89 8.23 14.52
C GLY A 21 40.17 9.19 13.56
N PHE A 22 40.92 10.03 12.83
CA PHE A 22 40.36 10.92 11.83
C PHE A 22 39.70 10.14 10.68
N THR A 23 40.39 9.10 10.19
CA THR A 23 39.86 8.22 9.15
C THR A 23 38.55 7.55 9.58
N ALA A 24 38.46 7.05 10.82
CA ALA A 24 37.25 6.42 11.33
C ALA A 24 36.06 7.39 11.36
N VAL A 25 36.26 8.62 11.87
CA VAL A 25 35.20 9.65 11.91
C VAL A 25 34.75 10.03 10.50
N ALA A 26 35.69 10.24 9.58
CA ALA A 26 35.37 10.56 8.19
C ALA A 26 34.59 9.44 7.49
N VAL A 27 35.01 8.18 7.64
CA VAL A 27 34.31 7.01 7.08
C VAL A 27 32.91 6.86 7.67
N LEU A 28 32.76 6.99 9.00
CA LEU A 28 31.45 6.90 9.65
C LEU A 28 30.50 8.00 9.19
N THR A 29 31.02 9.22 9.02
CA THR A 29 30.23 10.36 8.56
C THR A 29 29.73 10.15 7.13
N LEU A 30 30.61 9.68 6.24
CA LEU A 30 30.25 9.33 4.86
C LEU A 30 29.26 8.17 4.81
N ALA A 31 29.49 7.12 5.61
CA ALA A 31 28.62 5.94 5.68
C ALA A 31 27.21 6.31 6.18
N LEU A 32 27.11 7.17 7.20
CA LEU A 32 25.83 7.68 7.71
C LEU A 32 25.11 8.52 6.65
N GLY A 33 25.81 9.46 6.00
CA GLY A 33 25.20 10.30 4.96
C GLY A 33 24.70 9.50 3.76
N MET A 34 25.51 8.55 3.28
CA MET A 34 25.12 7.66 2.18
C MET A 34 23.97 6.73 2.61
N GLY A 35 24.10 6.10 3.78
CA GLY A 35 23.14 5.13 4.31
C GLY A 35 21.77 5.76 4.59
N ALA A 36 21.73 6.95 5.18
CA ALA A 36 20.47 7.66 5.46
C ALA A 36 19.71 7.99 4.17
N ASN A 37 20.42 8.51 3.16
CA ASN A 37 19.81 8.82 1.86
C ASN A 37 19.30 7.56 1.15
N SER A 38 20.10 6.49 1.14
CA SER A 38 19.69 5.20 0.56
C SER A 38 18.52 4.56 1.31
N ALA A 39 18.46 4.68 2.64
CA ALA A 39 17.37 4.16 3.45
C ALA A 39 16.06 4.90 3.17
N ILE A 40 16.09 6.23 3.17
CA ILE A 40 14.92 7.06 2.84
C ILE A 40 14.43 6.72 1.43
N PHE A 41 15.34 6.65 0.45
CA PHE A 41 14.95 6.32 -0.93
C PHE A 41 14.40 4.89 -1.06
N SER A 42 14.92 3.93 -0.29
CA SER A 42 14.40 2.56 -0.28
C SER A 42 12.97 2.50 0.27
N VAL A 43 12.68 3.26 1.35
CA VAL A 43 11.32 3.36 1.90
C VAL A 43 10.39 4.05 0.91
N ILE A 44 10.79 5.20 0.36
CA ILE A 44 10.02 5.92 -0.67
C ILE A 44 9.76 5.00 -1.87
N ASN A 45 10.77 4.27 -2.32
CA ASN A 45 10.61 3.37 -3.46
C ASN A 45 9.67 2.21 -3.12
N GLY A 46 9.78 1.62 -1.94
CA GLY A 46 8.92 0.51 -1.50
C GLY A 46 7.47 0.92 -1.23
N VAL A 47 7.23 2.15 -0.77
CA VAL A 47 5.90 2.63 -0.34
C VAL A 47 5.21 3.50 -1.39
N LEU A 48 5.94 4.38 -2.05
CA LEU A 48 5.37 5.40 -2.95
C LEU A 48 5.61 5.12 -4.44
N LEU A 49 6.77 4.58 -4.83
CA LEU A 49 7.14 4.48 -6.25
C LEU A 49 6.90 3.10 -6.85
N LYS A 50 7.03 2.03 -6.08
CA LYS A 50 6.72 0.69 -6.55
C LYS A 50 5.20 0.60 -6.71
N PRO A 51 4.69 0.42 -7.94
CA PRO A 51 3.26 0.33 -8.15
C PRO A 51 2.73 -0.85 -7.33
N LEU A 52 1.56 -0.63 -6.71
CA LEU A 52 0.85 -1.70 -6.00
C LEU A 52 0.70 -2.90 -6.95
N PRO A 53 0.87 -4.14 -6.47
CA PRO A 53 0.86 -5.34 -7.30
C PRO A 53 -0.57 -5.73 -7.73
N TYR A 54 -1.33 -4.76 -8.22
CA TYR A 54 -2.67 -4.91 -8.78
C TYR A 54 -2.58 -4.94 -10.31
N HIS A 55 -3.63 -5.45 -10.93
CA HIS A 55 -3.77 -5.32 -12.38
C HIS A 55 -3.96 -3.85 -12.76
N GLU A 56 -3.15 -3.35 -13.70
CA GLU A 56 -3.22 -1.98 -14.23
C GLU A 56 -3.33 -0.87 -13.15
N PRO A 57 -2.37 -0.75 -12.22
CA PRO A 57 -2.49 0.11 -11.04
C PRO A 57 -2.55 1.60 -11.39
N GLN A 58 -2.11 2.00 -12.60
CA GLN A 58 -2.24 3.39 -13.06
C GLN A 58 -3.68 3.80 -13.39
N GLN A 59 -4.60 2.83 -13.53
CA GLN A 59 -6.02 3.08 -13.83
C GLN A 59 -6.90 3.11 -12.57
N LEU A 60 -6.34 2.77 -11.41
CA LEU A 60 -7.07 2.77 -10.15
C LEU A 60 -7.09 4.17 -9.54
N VAL A 61 -8.27 4.65 -9.19
CA VAL A 61 -8.48 5.95 -8.55
C VAL A 61 -9.39 5.79 -7.33
N THR A 62 -9.09 6.52 -6.26
CA THR A 62 -10.02 6.66 -5.13
C THR A 62 -10.95 7.83 -5.40
N VAL A 63 -12.25 7.57 -5.44
CA VAL A 63 -13.28 8.59 -5.60
C VAL A 63 -13.74 9.04 -4.23
N TRP A 64 -13.86 10.36 -4.03
CA TRP A 64 -14.36 10.97 -2.80
C TRP A 64 -15.54 11.89 -3.09
N GLY A 65 -16.52 11.93 -2.20
CA GLY A 65 -17.66 12.84 -2.27
C GLY A 65 -17.30 14.23 -1.76
N ARG A 66 -17.70 15.27 -2.50
CA ARG A 66 -17.59 16.67 -2.07
C ARG A 66 -18.98 17.28 -1.90
N PHE A 67 -19.38 17.52 -0.65
CA PHE A 67 -20.71 18.04 -0.34
C PHE A 67 -20.69 19.56 -0.19
N THR A 68 -20.95 20.29 -1.28
CA THR A 68 -20.88 21.77 -1.32
C THR A 68 -22.10 22.47 -0.70
N GLY A 69 -23.24 21.78 -0.57
CA GLY A 69 -24.51 22.38 -0.15
C GLY A 69 -24.84 22.30 1.34
N ILE A 70 -24.11 21.51 2.12
CA ILE A 70 -24.44 21.21 3.54
C ILE A 70 -23.35 21.68 4.53
N GLY A 71 -22.40 22.48 4.06
CA GLY A 71 -21.39 23.13 4.93
C GLY A 71 -20.42 22.16 5.61
N LEU A 72 -20.29 20.92 5.12
CA LEU A 72 -19.27 19.99 5.61
C LEU A 72 -17.89 20.52 5.24
N PRO A 73 -16.96 20.68 6.22
CA PRO A 73 -15.64 21.24 5.96
C PRO A 73 -14.72 20.29 5.17
N ASN A 74 -15.07 19.00 5.09
CA ASN A 74 -14.26 18.00 4.43
C ASN A 74 -14.59 17.92 2.94
N GLU A 75 -13.56 18.02 2.10
CA GLU A 75 -13.68 17.79 0.65
C GLU A 75 -13.57 16.30 0.26
N ARG A 76 -13.33 15.43 1.25
CA ARG A 76 -13.23 13.98 1.09
C ARG A 76 -14.21 13.27 2.00
N ASN A 77 -15.40 13.02 1.50
CA ASN A 77 -16.44 12.32 2.24
C ASN A 77 -16.72 10.95 1.63
N TRP A 78 -17.17 10.04 2.47
CA TRP A 78 -17.64 8.73 2.07
C TRP A 78 -18.99 8.83 1.36
N PHE A 79 -19.22 7.91 0.42
CA PHE A 79 -20.50 7.76 -0.25
C PHE A 79 -21.43 6.89 0.58
N SER A 80 -22.71 7.23 0.58
CA SER A 80 -23.78 6.34 1.02
C SER A 80 -24.01 5.22 0.00
N VAL A 81 -24.72 4.16 0.42
CA VAL A 81 -25.05 3.03 -0.46
C VAL A 81 -25.81 3.45 -1.72
N PRO A 82 -26.83 4.34 -1.67
CA PRO A 82 -27.48 4.84 -2.88
C PRO A 82 -26.53 5.60 -3.81
N GLU A 83 -25.68 6.47 -3.27
CA GLU A 83 -24.72 7.22 -4.10
C GLU A 83 -23.68 6.31 -4.76
N PHE A 84 -23.30 5.22 -4.09
CA PHE A 84 -22.45 4.18 -4.70
C PHE A 84 -23.14 3.50 -5.89
N HIS A 85 -24.43 3.18 -5.78
CA HIS A 85 -25.21 2.66 -6.91
C HIS A 85 -25.32 3.68 -8.04
N ASP A 86 -25.58 4.95 -7.72
CA ASP A 86 -25.59 6.03 -8.71
C ASP A 86 -24.24 6.14 -9.44
N LEU A 87 -23.11 6.03 -8.71
CA LEU A 87 -21.78 6.01 -9.32
C LEU A 87 -21.57 4.80 -10.24
N GLN A 88 -22.06 3.62 -9.88
CA GLN A 88 -21.98 2.43 -10.72
C GLN A 88 -22.80 2.56 -12.00
N GLU A 89 -24.00 3.14 -11.93
CA GLU A 89 -24.93 3.22 -13.07
C GLU A 89 -24.65 4.41 -14.00
N LEU A 90 -24.30 5.56 -13.42
CA LEU A 90 -24.21 6.83 -14.15
C LEU A 90 -22.79 7.16 -14.62
N SER A 91 -21.76 6.57 -14.02
CA SER A 91 -20.38 6.84 -14.43
C SER A 91 -20.12 6.32 -15.85
N ARG A 92 -19.57 7.20 -16.70
CA ARG A 92 -19.13 6.86 -18.06
C ARG A 92 -17.62 6.91 -18.23
N SER A 93 -16.91 7.45 -17.25
CA SER A 93 -15.45 7.59 -17.26
C SER A 93 -14.73 6.46 -16.52
N LEU A 94 -15.44 5.68 -15.70
CA LEU A 94 -14.90 4.56 -14.95
C LEU A 94 -15.36 3.25 -15.58
N SER A 95 -14.42 2.30 -15.76
CA SER A 95 -14.72 0.95 -16.26
C SER A 95 -15.42 0.07 -15.21
N GLY A 96 -15.27 0.41 -13.93
CA GLY A 96 -15.92 -0.26 -12.81
C GLY A 96 -15.77 0.55 -11.52
N VAL A 97 -16.66 0.29 -10.56
CA VAL A 97 -16.62 0.92 -9.23
C VAL A 97 -16.80 -0.17 -8.18
N ALA A 98 -15.95 -0.12 -7.16
CA ALA A 98 -16.03 -0.98 -5.98
C ALA A 98 -16.06 -0.12 -4.71
N ALA A 99 -16.72 -0.63 -3.68
CA ALA A 99 -16.79 0.00 -2.37
C ALA A 99 -16.01 -0.83 -1.35
N MET A 100 -15.42 -0.14 -0.38
CA MET A 100 -14.75 -0.73 0.76
C MET A 100 -14.95 0.18 1.97
N THR A 101 -15.16 -0.42 3.13
CA THR A 101 -15.15 0.28 4.41
C THR A 101 -14.47 -0.59 5.46
N ASP A 102 -13.68 0.04 6.33
CA ASP A 102 -13.02 -0.67 7.42
C ASP A 102 -14.07 -1.18 8.42
N ALA A 103 -13.87 -2.41 8.88
CA ALA A 103 -14.75 -3.05 9.84
C ALA A 103 -13.93 -3.88 10.83
N SER A 104 -14.51 -4.19 11.98
CA SER A 104 -13.94 -5.18 12.89
C SER A 104 -14.95 -6.28 13.13
N PHE A 105 -14.47 -7.51 13.15
CA PHE A 105 -15.28 -8.70 13.36
C PHE A 105 -14.78 -9.44 14.60
N ASN A 106 -15.68 -10.14 15.28
CA ASN A 106 -15.29 -11.07 16.33
C ASN A 106 -15.38 -12.49 15.76
N ILE A 107 -14.29 -13.23 15.75
CA ILE A 107 -14.22 -14.60 15.25
C ILE A 107 -14.03 -15.55 16.44
N THR A 108 -14.73 -16.69 16.40
CA THR A 108 -14.49 -17.78 17.35
C THR A 108 -14.62 -19.12 16.64
N ALA A 109 -13.71 -20.04 16.94
CA ALA A 109 -13.76 -21.43 16.50
C ALA A 109 -13.65 -22.35 17.74
N GLY A 110 -14.69 -22.34 18.58
CA GLY A 110 -14.77 -23.21 19.76
C GLY A 110 -13.93 -22.76 20.97
N GLY A 111 -13.43 -21.51 20.97
CA GLY A 111 -12.58 -20.95 22.03
C GLY A 111 -12.95 -19.51 22.37
N ILE A 112 -11.99 -18.77 22.96
CA ILE A 112 -12.15 -17.36 23.31
C ILE A 112 -12.31 -16.55 22.00
N PRO A 113 -13.36 -15.72 21.86
CA PRO A 113 -13.50 -14.86 20.70
C PRO A 113 -12.33 -13.89 20.55
N GLU A 114 -11.80 -13.80 19.34
CA GLU A 114 -10.77 -12.84 18.97
C GLU A 114 -11.39 -11.73 18.10
N ARG A 115 -11.02 -10.49 18.39
CA ARG A 115 -11.40 -9.35 17.56
C ARG A 115 -10.37 -9.18 16.45
N VAL A 116 -10.81 -9.29 15.20
CA VAL A 116 -9.99 -9.11 14.01
C VAL A 116 -10.38 -7.84 13.28
N GLU A 117 -9.39 -7.17 12.72
CA GLU A 117 -9.60 -6.08 11.75
C GLU A 117 -9.86 -6.68 10.37
N GLY A 118 -10.80 -6.09 9.65
CA GLY A 118 -11.16 -6.49 8.30
C GLY A 118 -11.82 -5.34 7.54
N ALA A 119 -12.48 -5.67 6.45
CA ALA A 119 -13.23 -4.70 5.66
C ALA A 119 -14.50 -5.33 5.11
N ALA A 120 -15.56 -4.54 5.03
CA ALA A 120 -16.72 -4.86 4.20
C ALA A 120 -16.48 -4.28 2.81
N VAL A 121 -16.61 -5.12 1.78
CA VAL A 121 -16.26 -4.76 0.41
C VAL A 121 -17.35 -5.21 -0.56
N SER A 122 -17.52 -4.48 -1.66
CA SER A 122 -18.41 -4.93 -2.74
C SER A 122 -17.80 -6.13 -3.49
N PRO A 123 -18.63 -7.03 -4.05
CA PRO A 123 -18.12 -8.18 -4.80
C PRO A 123 -17.20 -7.83 -5.97
N THR A 124 -17.39 -6.66 -6.56
CA THR A 124 -16.61 -6.14 -7.70
C THR A 124 -15.15 -5.83 -7.35
N LEU A 125 -14.79 -5.68 -6.07
CA LEU A 125 -13.46 -5.22 -5.67
C LEU A 125 -12.33 -6.14 -6.16
N PHE A 126 -12.44 -7.44 -5.88
CA PHE A 126 -11.35 -8.38 -6.20
C PHE A 126 -11.16 -8.55 -7.70
N THR A 127 -12.27 -8.60 -8.46
CA THR A 127 -12.23 -8.64 -9.92
C THR A 127 -11.60 -7.38 -10.50
N MET A 128 -11.94 -6.19 -9.97
CA MET A 128 -11.33 -4.92 -10.38
C MET A 128 -9.83 -4.87 -10.09
N LEU A 129 -9.38 -5.43 -8.97
CA LEU A 129 -7.96 -5.50 -8.61
C LEU A 129 -7.19 -6.63 -9.35
N GLY A 130 -7.90 -7.51 -10.04
CA GLY A 130 -7.34 -8.70 -10.68
C GLY A 130 -6.83 -9.76 -9.69
N ILE A 131 -7.40 -9.80 -8.48
CA ILE A 131 -7.01 -10.71 -7.41
C ILE A 131 -7.91 -11.93 -7.42
N ASN A 132 -7.30 -13.12 -7.42
CA ASN A 132 -8.00 -14.39 -7.30
C ASN A 132 -7.80 -14.99 -5.91
N ALA A 133 -8.82 -15.71 -5.42
CA ALA A 133 -8.70 -16.48 -4.19
C ALA A 133 -7.74 -17.67 -4.39
N VAL A 134 -6.84 -17.88 -3.43
CA VAL A 134 -5.90 -19.03 -3.45
C VAL A 134 -6.64 -20.36 -3.26
N ALA A 135 -7.72 -20.33 -2.46
CA ALA A 135 -8.63 -21.45 -2.27
C ALA A 135 -10.07 -20.94 -2.29
N GLY A 136 -10.98 -21.74 -2.85
CA GLY A 136 -12.39 -21.36 -2.99
C GLY A 136 -12.61 -20.35 -4.12
N ARG A 137 -13.35 -19.27 -3.82
CA ARG A 137 -13.71 -18.23 -4.77
C ARG A 137 -13.81 -16.87 -4.07
N VAL A 138 -13.81 -15.80 -4.87
CA VAL A 138 -14.19 -14.46 -4.39
C VAL A 138 -15.72 -14.34 -4.27
N PHE A 139 -16.18 -13.20 -3.77
CA PHE A 139 -17.61 -12.90 -3.64
C PHE A 139 -18.33 -12.90 -4.99
N LEU A 140 -19.57 -13.38 -4.99
CA LEU A 140 -20.50 -13.32 -6.11
C LEU A 140 -21.38 -12.07 -6.02
N ALA A 141 -21.96 -11.66 -7.15
CA ALA A 141 -22.78 -10.45 -7.20
C ALA A 141 -24.07 -10.58 -6.36
N GLU A 142 -24.64 -11.78 -6.27
CA GLU A 142 -25.86 -12.07 -5.52
C GLU A 142 -25.64 -11.97 -4.00
N GLU A 143 -24.40 -12.15 -3.55
CA GLU A 143 -24.00 -12.09 -2.13
C GLU A 143 -23.93 -10.65 -1.59
N ALA A 144 -24.11 -9.64 -2.45
CA ALA A 144 -24.33 -8.26 -2.02
C ALA A 144 -25.78 -7.97 -1.59
N GLN A 145 -26.68 -8.95 -1.67
CA GLN A 145 -28.07 -8.79 -1.25
C GLN A 145 -28.28 -9.15 0.23
N PRO A 146 -29.15 -8.42 0.95
CA PRO A 146 -29.49 -8.77 2.33
C PRO A 146 -29.97 -10.22 2.45
N GLY A 147 -29.36 -10.99 3.35
CA GLY A 147 -29.69 -12.40 3.60
C GLY A 147 -28.92 -13.40 2.74
N GLN A 148 -28.13 -12.92 1.77
CA GLN A 148 -27.18 -13.73 0.98
C GLN A 148 -25.72 -13.36 1.30
N ASP A 149 -25.51 -12.49 2.28
CA ASP A 149 -24.25 -11.88 2.69
C ASP A 149 -23.47 -12.69 3.74
N GLN A 150 -23.85 -13.95 3.97
CA GLN A 150 -23.22 -14.84 4.94
C GLN A 150 -21.94 -15.51 4.40
N VAL A 151 -21.07 -14.71 3.77
CA VAL A 151 -19.83 -15.18 3.14
C VAL A 151 -18.68 -14.29 3.59
N ILE A 152 -17.54 -14.91 3.86
CA ILE A 152 -16.32 -14.23 4.29
C ILE A 152 -15.13 -14.66 3.45
N LEU A 153 -14.21 -13.73 3.23
CA LEU A 153 -12.89 -14.00 2.67
C LEU A 153 -11.84 -13.82 3.77
N LEU A 154 -10.99 -14.82 3.94
CA LEU A 154 -9.94 -14.82 4.95
C LEU A 154 -8.58 -14.52 4.31
N GLY A 155 -7.81 -13.66 4.97
CA GLY A 155 -6.41 -13.42 4.64
C GLY A 155 -5.51 -14.57 5.14
N HIS A 156 -4.32 -14.72 4.56
CA HIS A 156 -3.37 -15.80 4.88
C HIS A 156 -2.79 -15.78 6.32
N GLY A 157 -3.14 -14.78 7.14
CA GLY A 157 -2.64 -14.63 8.51
C GLY A 157 -3.68 -14.90 9.60
N LEU A 158 -4.85 -15.43 9.23
CA LEU A 158 -5.94 -15.80 10.14
C LEU A 158 -6.10 -17.33 10.19
#